data_AF-A0A8C7USK4-F1
#
_entry.id   AF-A0A8C7USK4-F1
#
_cell.length_a   1.000
_cell.length_b   1.000
_cell.length_c   1.000
_cell.angle_alpha   90.00
_cell.angle_beta   90.00
_cell.angle_gamma   90.00
#
_symmetry.space_group_name_H-M   'P 1'
#
loop_
_entity.id
_entity.type
_entity.pdbx_description
1 polymer ?
#
loop_
_entity_poly.entity_id
_entity_poly.type
_entity_poly.pdbx_seq_one_letter_code
_entity_poly.pdbx_strand_id
1 'polypeptide(L)'
;MPTQVYDIEGELFKIDRIRDVLVRRESELRYMMDDIQLCKEITRLKKELQKLVSVPDNDKSNEDRQKEEDLLQQIHKLVETRDFLVDDVEFERLREREEDKEMADFLQSKFPRNSKKKGVCSHSAS
;
A
#
# COMPACT_ATOMS: atom_id res chain seq x y z
N MET A 1 -13.08 -3.87 41.56
CA MET A 1 -13.61 -2.81 40.66
C MET A 1 -12.56 -2.11 39.79
N PRO A 2 -11.26 -2.00 40.15
CA PRO A 2 -10.25 -1.47 39.21
C PRO A 2 -10.01 -2.38 38.00
N THR A 3 -10.10 -3.70 38.20
CA THR A 3 -9.78 -4.72 37.18
C THR A 3 -10.64 -4.64 35.92
N GLN A 4 -11.94 -4.37 36.05
CA GLN A 4 -12.84 -4.25 34.89
C GLN A 4 -12.52 -3.04 34.00
N VAL A 5 -12.02 -1.93 34.58
CA VAL A 5 -11.66 -0.73 33.81
C VAL A 5 -10.38 -1.00 33.00
N TYR A 6 -9.37 -1.61 33.62
CA TYR A 6 -8.15 -2.04 32.91
C TYR A 6 -8.43 -3.06 31.81
N ASP A 7 -9.38 -3.96 32.01
CA ASP A 7 -9.80 -4.93 30.99
C ASP A 7 -10.46 -4.24 29.80
N ILE A 8 -11.33 -3.23 30.03
CA ILE A 8 -11.96 -2.43 28.97
C ILE A 8 -10.92 -1.60 28.19
N GLU A 9 -9.98 -0.97 28.88
CA GLU A 9 -8.89 -0.22 28.23
C GLU A 9 -8.01 -1.12 27.35
N GLY A 10 -7.73 -2.34 27.82
CA GLY A 10 -6.98 -3.34 27.04
C GLY A 10 -7.72 -3.80 25.79
N GLU A 11 -9.04 -4.02 25.88
CA GLU A 11 -9.86 -4.37 24.71
C GLU A 11 -10.00 -3.20 23.72
N LEU A 12 -10.14 -1.96 24.21
CA LEU A 12 -10.18 -0.78 23.34
C LEU A 12 -8.88 -0.62 22.53
N PHE A 13 -7.73 -0.81 23.17
CA PHE A 13 -6.44 -0.79 22.49
C PHE A 13 -6.33 -1.86 21.39
N LYS A 14 -6.88 -3.07 21.62
CA LYS A 14 -6.94 -4.11 20.59
C LYS A 14 -7.84 -3.70 19.42
N ILE A 15 -8.99 -3.11 19.72
CA ILE A 15 -9.94 -2.64 18.69
C ILE A 15 -9.31 -1.56 17.82
N ASP A 16 -8.66 -0.57 18.42
CA ASP A 16 -8.00 0.51 17.68
C ASP A 16 -6.88 -0.05 16.80
N ARG A 17 -6.06 -0.97 17.31
CA ARG A 17 -5.03 -1.63 16.51
C ARG A 17 -5.61 -2.42 15.33
N ILE A 18 -6.74 -3.11 15.52
CA ILE A 18 -7.43 -3.82 14.44
C ILE A 18 -7.96 -2.82 13.40
N ARG A 19 -8.52 -1.69 13.84
CA ARG A 19 -9.00 -0.62 12.96
C ARG A 19 -7.86 -0.10 12.09
N ASP A 20 -6.71 0.20 12.67
CA ASP A 20 -5.55 0.74 11.93
C ASP A 20 -5.09 -0.25 10.84
N VAL A 21 -4.98 -1.54 11.18
CA VAL A 21 -4.65 -2.59 10.20
C VAL A 21 -5.67 -2.67 9.07
N LEU A 22 -6.96 -2.57 9.39
CA LEU A 22 -8.02 -2.62 8.38
C LEU A 22 -8.00 -1.39 7.46
N VAL A 23 -7.75 -0.20 8.00
CA VAL A 23 -7.66 1.04 7.22
C VAL A 23 -6.46 0.99 6.27
N ARG A 24 -5.29 0.54 6.73
CA ARG A 24 -4.11 0.35 5.86
C ARG A 24 -4.40 -0.65 4.74
N ARG A 25 -5.05 -1.77 5.08
CA ARG A 25 -5.45 -2.77 4.09
C ARG A 25 -6.47 -2.25 3.08
N GLU A 26 -7.41 -1.40 3.51
CA GLU A 26 -8.35 -0.73 2.61
C GLU A 26 -7.61 0.18 1.62
N SER A 27 -6.63 0.95 2.10
CA SER A 27 -5.78 1.79 1.25
C SER A 27 -5.03 0.95 0.21
N GLU A 28 -4.37 -0.15 0.61
CA GLU A 28 -3.73 -1.09 -0.32
C GLU A 28 -4.69 -1.58 -1.40
N LEU A 29 -5.92 -1.94 -1.01
CA LEU A 29 -6.95 -2.42 -1.94
C LEU A 29 -7.39 -1.33 -2.91
N ARG A 30 -7.47 -0.07 -2.47
CA ARG A 30 -7.80 1.07 -3.32
C ARG A 30 -6.72 1.31 -4.36
N TYR A 31 -5.45 1.31 -3.96
CA TYR A 31 -4.32 1.41 -4.89
C TYR A 31 -4.32 0.29 -5.93
N MET A 32 -4.57 -0.96 -5.53
CA MET A 32 -4.71 -2.07 -6.47
C MET A 32 -5.88 -1.89 -7.44
N MET A 33 -7.02 -1.38 -6.97
CA MET A 33 -8.17 -1.12 -7.83
C MET A 33 -7.86 -0.03 -8.86
N ASP A 34 -7.18 1.04 -8.45
CA ASP A 34 -6.76 2.13 -9.34
C ASP A 34 -5.77 1.64 -10.40
N ASP A 35 -4.75 0.84 -10.02
CA ASP A 35 -3.82 0.21 -10.97
C ASP A 35 -4.55 -0.70 -11.97
N ILE A 36 -5.52 -1.50 -11.50
CA ILE A 36 -6.34 -2.36 -12.36
C ILE A 36 -7.12 -1.50 -13.39
N GLN A 37 -7.66 -0.36 -12.98
CA GLN A 37 -8.39 0.54 -13.88
C GLN A 37 -7.46 1.17 -14.93
N LEU A 38 -6.29 1.65 -14.52
CA LEU A 38 -5.26 2.18 -15.42
C LEU A 38 -4.82 1.12 -16.42
N CYS A 39 -4.53 -0.10 -15.96
CA CYS A 39 -4.11 -1.21 -16.82
C CYS A 39 -5.21 -1.63 -17.81
N LYS A 40 -6.48 -1.63 -17.40
CA LYS A 40 -7.62 -1.89 -18.30
C LYS A 40 -7.68 -0.85 -19.41
N GLU A 41 -7.55 0.43 -19.07
CA GLU A 41 -7.63 1.51 -20.04
C GLU A 41 -6.43 1.52 -21.00
N ILE A 42 -5.21 1.35 -20.47
CA ILE A 42 -4.00 1.19 -21.29
C ILE A 42 -4.18 0.02 -22.27
N THR A 43 -4.72 -1.11 -21.81
CA THR A 43 -4.95 -2.29 -22.66
C THR A 43 -5.98 -1.98 -23.75
N ARG A 44 -7.05 -1.24 -23.42
CA ARG A 44 -8.06 -0.82 -24.40
C ARG A 44 -7.45 0.06 -25.48
N LEU A 45 -6.71 1.09 -25.10
CA LEU A 45 -6.05 2.01 -26.02
C LEU A 45 -4.99 1.31 -26.87
N LYS A 46 -4.18 0.42 -26.28
CA LYS A 46 -3.19 -0.38 -27.02
C LYS A 46 -3.84 -1.26 -28.09
N LYS A 47 -4.99 -1.87 -27.78
CA LYS A 47 -5.75 -2.65 -28.77
C LYS A 47 -6.29 -1.79 -29.92
N GLU A 48 -6.67 -0.55 -29.64
CA GLU A 48 -7.10 0.39 -30.68
C GLU A 48 -5.92 0.82 -31.55
N LEU A 49 -4.80 1.20 -30.93
CA LEU A 49 -3.57 1.58 -31.62
C LEU A 49 -3.04 0.44 -32.51
N GLN A 50 -3.06 -0.80 -32.02
CA GLN A 50 -2.59 -1.96 -32.76
C GLN A 50 -3.36 -2.17 -34.09
N LYS A 51 -4.64 -1.79 -34.15
CA LYS A 51 -5.42 -1.86 -35.40
C LYS A 51 -4.89 -0.87 -36.43
N LEU A 52 -4.57 0.36 -36.02
CA LEU A 52 -4.02 1.38 -36.92
C LEU A 52 -2.60 1.01 -37.37
N VAL A 53 -1.75 0.59 -36.42
CA VAL A 53 -0.35 0.22 -36.70
C VAL A 53 -0.24 -1.01 -37.61
N SER A 54 -1.28 -1.87 -37.65
CA SER A 54 -1.32 -3.01 -38.57
C SER A 54 -1.54 -2.64 -40.04
N VAL A 55 -1.97 -1.40 -40.32
CA VAL A 55 -2.11 -0.87 -41.68
C VAL A 55 -0.73 -0.42 -42.16
N PRO A 56 -0.29 -0.75 -43.39
CA PRO A 56 0.96 -0.24 -43.94
C PRO A 56 0.96 1.29 -44.03
N ASP A 57 2.10 1.94 -43.76
CA ASP A 57 2.17 3.40 -43.70
C ASP A 57 1.79 4.11 -45.01
N ASN A 58 1.97 3.46 -46.16
CA ASN A 58 1.56 3.98 -47.48
C ASN A 58 0.04 4.01 -47.65
N ASP A 59 -0.67 3.16 -46.92
CA ASP A 59 -2.13 3.01 -46.99
C ASP A 59 -2.86 3.79 -45.88
N LYS A 60 -2.11 4.41 -44.95
CA LYS A 60 -2.66 5.24 -43.88
C LYS A 60 -3.06 6.62 -44.38
N SER A 61 -4.26 7.04 -44.00
CA SER A 61 -4.68 8.43 -44.15
C SER A 61 -3.96 9.33 -43.13
N ASN A 62 -4.03 10.66 -43.33
CA ASN A 62 -3.53 11.61 -42.34
C ASN A 62 -4.33 11.54 -41.02
N GLU A 63 -5.61 11.20 -41.09
CA GLU A 63 -6.45 11.00 -39.89
C GLU A 63 -5.99 9.78 -39.10
N ASP A 64 -5.63 8.67 -39.77
CA ASP A 64 -5.08 7.49 -39.11
C ASP A 64 -3.78 7.82 -38.37
N ARG A 65 -2.87 8.55 -39.01
CA ARG A 65 -1.60 8.98 -38.39
C ARG A 65 -1.83 9.89 -37.19
N GLN A 66 -2.75 10.85 -37.30
CA GLN A 66 -3.10 11.72 -36.18
C GLN A 66 -3.69 10.92 -35.02
N LYS A 67 -4.58 9.97 -35.32
CA LYS A 67 -5.19 9.11 -34.31
C LYS A 67 -4.17 8.19 -33.62
N GLU A 68 -3.16 7.69 -34.34
CA GLU A 68 -2.04 6.94 -33.74
C GLU A 68 -1.30 7.79 -32.72
N GLU A 69 -0.95 9.02 -33.08
CA GLU A 69 -0.26 9.98 -32.20
C GLU A 69 -1.11 10.30 -30.96
N ASP A 70 -2.41 10.58 -31.13
CA ASP A 70 -3.32 10.88 -30.04
C ASP A 70 -3.46 9.68 -29.06
N LEU A 71 -3.52 8.45 -29.60
CA LEU A 71 -3.58 7.23 -28.79
C LEU A 71 -2.28 7.00 -28.03
N LEU A 72 -1.12 7.21 -28.67
CA LEU A 72 0.19 7.12 -28.03
C LEU A 72 0.33 8.11 -26.87
N GLN A 73 -0.08 9.37 -27.08
CA GLN A 73 -0.04 10.39 -26.04
C GLN A 73 -0.96 10.05 -24.86
N GLN A 74 -2.15 9.50 -25.11
CA GLN A 74 -3.05 9.06 -24.04
C GLN A 74 -2.47 7.87 -23.26
N ILE A 75 -1.88 6.88 -23.96
CA ILE A 75 -1.21 5.75 -23.31
C ILE A 75 -0.05 6.24 -22.46
N HIS A 76 0.76 7.17 -22.96
CA HIS A 76 1.89 7.75 -22.22
C HIS A 76 1.44 8.38 -20.90
N LYS A 77 0.41 9.24 -20.96
CA LYS A 77 -0.16 9.88 -19.76
C LYS A 77 -0.64 8.87 -18.72
N LEU A 78 -1.31 7.79 -19.15
CA LEU A 78 -1.75 6.75 -18.22
C LEU A 78 -0.59 5.97 -17.60
N VAL A 79 0.48 5.75 -18.36
CA VAL A 79 1.71 5.12 -17.85
C VAL A 79 2.37 6.04 -16.82
N GLU A 80 2.44 7.35 -17.06
CA GLU A 80 2.92 8.34 -16.09
C GLU A 80 2.06 8.35 -14.83
N THR A 81 0.72 8.38 -14.96
CA THR A 81 -0.19 8.28 -13.79
C THR A 81 0.07 7.02 -12.97
N ARG A 82 0.33 5.89 -13.64
CA ARG A 82 0.66 4.64 -12.94
C ARG A 82 2.02 4.70 -12.26
N ASP A 83 2.99 5.41 -12.82
CA ASP A 83 4.30 5.62 -12.21
C ASP A 83 4.16 6.42 -10.91
N PHE A 84 3.38 7.51 -10.93
CA PHE A 84 3.05 8.27 -9.71
C PHE A 84 2.33 7.43 -8.66
N LEU A 85 1.43 6.53 -9.06
CA LEU A 85 0.75 5.62 -8.14
C LEU A 85 1.75 4.71 -7.41
N VAL A 86 2.80 4.24 -8.09
CA VAL A 86 3.85 3.42 -7.47
C VAL A 86 4.64 4.23 -6.44
N ASP A 87 5.00 5.47 -6.77
CA ASP A 87 5.70 6.36 -5.86
C ASP A 87 4.87 6.67 -4.61
N ASP A 88 3.57 6.95 -4.78
CA ASP A 88 2.65 7.22 -3.66
C ASP A 88 2.51 6.02 -2.71
N VAL A 89 2.39 4.80 -3.26
CA VAL A 89 2.32 3.57 -2.45
C VAL A 89 3.61 3.34 -1.67
N GLU A 90 4.77 3.57 -2.28
CA GLU A 90 6.05 3.42 -1.59
C GLU A 90 6.22 4.47 -0.49
N PHE A 91 5.80 5.71 -0.75
CA PHE A 91 5.82 6.78 0.25
C PHE A 91 4.94 6.44 1.45
N GLU A 92 3.72 5.95 1.23
CA GLU A 92 2.82 5.58 2.31
C GLU A 92 3.36 4.40 3.13
N ARG A 93 3.97 3.41 2.47
CA ARG A 93 4.63 2.29 3.16
C ARG A 93 5.77 2.75 4.08
N LEU A 94 6.54 3.76 3.65
CA LEU A 94 7.61 4.33 4.47
C LEU A 94 7.06 5.08 5.69
N ARG A 95 5.99 5.86 5.49
CA ARG A 95 5.28 6.56 6.58
C ARG A 95 4.78 5.57 7.62
N GLU A 96 4.05 4.54 7.22
CA GLU A 96 3.49 3.54 8.14
C GLU A 96 4.58 2.85 8.98
N ARG A 97 5.76 2.60 8.40
CA ARG A 97 6.90 2.00 9.11
C ARG A 97 7.46 2.95 10.17
N GLU A 98 7.55 4.25 9.89
CA GLU A 98 8.04 5.21 10.88
C GLU A 98 7.02 5.40 12.01
N GLU A 99 5.71 5.46 11.69
CA GLU A 99 4.64 5.52 12.69
C GLU A 99 4.68 4.30 13.64
N ASP A 100 4.86 3.10 13.11
CA ASP A 100 4.95 1.86 13.91
C ASP A 100 6.19 1.88 14.83
N LYS A 101 7.30 2.46 14.36
CA LYS A 101 8.54 2.61 15.13
C LYS A 101 8.38 3.63 16.25
N GLU A 102 7.83 4.82 15.95
CA GLU A 102 7.54 5.84 16.96
C GLU A 102 6.60 5.31 18.05
N MET A 103 5.58 4.54 17.67
CA MET A 103 4.68 3.89 18.62
C MET A 103 5.40 2.86 19.50
N ALA A 104 6.27 2.02 18.92
CA ALA A 104 7.05 1.05 19.66
C ALA A 104 8.02 1.71 20.66
N ASP A 105 8.72 2.75 20.24
CA ASP A 105 9.64 3.53 21.07
C ASP A 105 8.88 4.23 22.22
N PHE A 106 7.71 4.80 21.93
CA PHE A 106 6.83 5.39 22.94
C PHE A 106 6.42 4.36 23.99
N LEU A 107 5.96 3.18 23.57
CA LEU A 107 5.57 2.10 24.49
C LEU A 107 6.75 1.61 25.34
N GLN A 108 7.94 1.49 24.74
CA GLN A 108 9.15 1.10 25.47
C GLN A 108 9.53 2.15 26.53
N SER A 109 9.37 3.44 26.23
CA SER A 109 9.67 4.53 27.17
C SER A 109 8.67 4.61 28.34
N LYS A 110 7.38 4.33 28.10
CA LYS A 110 6.30 4.42 29.09
C LYS A 110 6.16 3.16 29.94
N PHE A 111 6.46 1.99 29.37
CA PHE A 111 6.34 0.69 30.02
C PHE A 111 7.64 -0.10 29.85
N PRO A 112 8.75 0.29 30.50
CA PRO A 112 9.97 -0.49 30.48
C PRO A 112 9.66 -1.90 31.01
N ARG A 113 9.89 -2.92 30.18
CA ARG A 113 9.69 -4.33 30.56
C ARG A 113 10.42 -4.61 31.88
N ASN A 114 9.66 -4.88 32.94
CA ASN A 114 10.20 -5.40 34.20
C ASN A 114 10.79 -6.81 33.96
N SER A 115 12.04 -6.86 33.51
CA SER A 115 12.82 -8.10 33.37
C SER A 115 13.32 -8.56 34.75
N LYS A 116 12.45 -9.20 35.53
CA LYS A 116 12.88 -10.06 36.64
C LYS A 116 12.11 -11.38 36.67
N LYS A 117 12.59 -12.36 35.91
CA LYS A 117 12.57 -13.78 36.31
C LYS A 117 13.77 -14.53 35.73
N LYS A 118 14.84 -14.64 36.53
CA LYS A 118 15.69 -15.85 36.60
C LYS A 118 16.03 -16.07 38.07
N GLY A 119 15.12 -16.71 38.79
CA GLY A 119 15.47 -17.37 40.05
C GLY A 119 16.16 -18.69 39.70
N VAL A 120 17.49 -18.70 39.78
CA VAL A 120 18.25 -19.95 39.88
C VAL A 120 18.04 -20.43 41.31
N CYS A 121 17.31 -21.52 41.50
CA CYS A 121 17.30 -22.24 42.77
C CYS A 121 18.35 -23.35 42.68
N SER A 122 19.53 -23.08 43.22
CA SER A 122 20.51 -24.09 43.61
C SER A 122 20.00 -24.79 44.87
N HIS A 123 19.70 -26.09 44.80
CA HIS A 123 19.67 -26.94 45.99
C HIS A 123 20.63 -28.11 45.77
N SER A 124 21.75 -28.00 46.46
CA SER A 124 22.73 -29.03 46.80
C SER A 124 22.07 -30.15 47.60
N ALA A 125 22.23 -31.40 47.18
CA ALA A 125 22.01 -32.57 48.02
C ALA A 125 23.36 -33.02 48.59
N SER A 126 23.46 -33.01 49.93
CA SER A 126 24.43 -33.77 50.71
C SER A 126 23.84 -35.14 51.04
#